data_AF-A0A9E5QP11-F1
#
_entry.id   AF-A0A9E5QP11-F1
#
_cell.length_a   1.000
_cell.length_b   1.000
_cell.length_c   1.000
_cell.angle_alpha   90.00
_cell.angle_beta   90.00
_cell.angle_gamma   90.00
#
_symmetry.space_group_name_H-M   'P 1'
#
loop_
_entity.id
_entity.type
_entity.pdbx_description
1 polymer ?
#
loop_
_entity_poly.entity_id
_entity_poly.type
_entity_poly.pdbx_seq_one_letter_code
_entity_poly.pdbx_strand_id
1 'polypeptide(L)' 'MLFDETRPEISSDAIGEAIQTPRSSTYRYIRTLTNKGFLEKGESGKYRLGPIFLQFGSLIYGEQT' A
#
# COMPACT_ATOMS: atom_id res chain seq x y z
N MET A 1 -0.26 10.47 -6.31
CA MET A 1 0.25 9.62 -5.19
C MET A 1 -0.71 8.44 -5.03
N LEU A 2 -0.25 7.25 -4.61
CA LEU A 2 -1.11 6.06 -4.51
C LEU A 2 -1.94 6.04 -3.22
N PHE A 3 -1.34 6.49 -2.13
CA PHE A 3 -1.92 6.64 -0.80
C PHE A 3 -1.58 8.03 -0.28
N ASP A 4 -2.50 8.65 0.43
CA ASP A 4 -2.33 9.92 1.14
C ASP A 4 -3.41 10.03 2.24
N GLU A 5 -3.38 11.12 3.01
CA GLU A 5 -4.32 11.37 4.11
C GLU A 5 -5.79 11.43 3.65
N THR A 6 -6.04 11.87 2.42
CA THR A 6 -7.38 11.97 1.84
C THR A 6 -7.84 10.67 1.17
N ARG A 7 -6.90 9.79 0.83
CA ARG A 7 -7.13 8.48 0.22
C ARG A 7 -6.33 7.37 0.92
N PRO A 8 -6.76 6.95 2.12
CA PRO A 8 -6.07 5.90 2.87
C PRO A 8 -6.32 4.48 2.31
N GLU A 9 -7.41 4.28 1.55
CA GLU A 9 -7.75 3.00 0.91
C GLU A 9 -7.92 3.14 -0.61
N ILE A 10 -7.46 2.14 -1.36
CA ILE A 10 -7.52 2.10 -2.83
C ILE A 10 -7.91 0.71 -3.36
N SER A 11 -8.69 0.64 -4.44
CA SER A 11 -9.05 -0.63 -5.08
C SER A 11 -7.91 -1.22 -5.91
N SER A 12 -7.94 -2.53 -6.17
CA SER A 12 -6.96 -3.17 -7.06
C SER A 12 -6.98 -2.60 -8.49
N ASP A 13 -8.14 -2.18 -8.97
CA ASP A 13 -8.28 -1.61 -10.31
C ASP A 13 -7.60 -0.22 -10.36
N ALA A 14 -7.86 0.64 -9.38
CA ALA A 14 -7.22 1.95 -9.29
C ALA A 14 -5.69 1.85 -9.06
N ILE A 15 -5.22 0.84 -8.33
CA ILE A 15 -3.78 0.52 -8.25
C ILE A 15 -3.24 0.21 -9.64
N GLY A 16 -3.90 -0.68 -10.38
CA GLY A 16 -3.47 -1.12 -11.71
C GLY A 16 -3.41 0.01 -12.73
N GLU A 17 -4.41 0.90 -12.71
CA GLU A 17 -4.44 2.12 -13.53
C GLU A 17 -3.26 3.04 -13.19
N ALA A 18 -3.01 3.27 -11.90
CA ALA A 18 -1.96 4.19 -11.46
C ALA A 18 -0.54 3.70 -11.76
N ILE A 19 -0.29 2.38 -11.72
CA ILE A 19 1.02 1.79 -12.05
C ILE A 19 1.13 1.34 -13.50
N GLN A 20 0.05 1.45 -14.29
CA GLN A 20 -0.03 1.10 -15.71
C GLN A 20 0.38 -0.34 -16.02
N THR A 21 -0.08 -1.30 -15.21
CA THR A 21 0.22 -2.72 -15.43
C THR A 21 -1.01 -3.56 -15.72
N PRO A 22 -0.90 -4.67 -16.49
CA PRO A 22 -2.00 -5.58 -16.70
C PRO A 22 -2.56 -6.14 -15.39
N ARG A 23 -3.87 -6.42 -15.37
CA ARG A 23 -4.61 -6.93 -14.20
C ARG A 23 -3.88 -8.07 -13.47
N SER A 24 -3.38 -9.06 -14.21
CA SER A 24 -2.64 -10.20 -13.63
C SER A 24 -1.35 -9.80 -12.91
N SER A 25 -0.60 -8.83 -13.45
CA SER A 25 0.61 -8.29 -12.83
C SER A 25 0.26 -7.45 -11.61
N THR A 26 -0.77 -6.62 -11.69
CA THR A 26 -1.30 -5.84 -10.57
C THR A 26 -1.65 -6.73 -9.38
N TYR A 27 -2.43 -7.81 -9.60
CA TYR A 27 -2.77 -8.75 -8.52
C TYR A 27 -1.56 -9.47 -7.96
N ARG A 28 -0.57 -9.83 -8.80
CA ARG A 28 0.68 -10.43 -8.34
C ARG A 28 1.43 -9.47 -7.41
N TYR A 29 1.55 -8.19 -7.77
CA TYR A 29 2.21 -7.19 -6.94
C TYR A 29 1.47 -6.93 -5.64
N ILE A 30 0.15 -6.73 -5.71
CA ILE A 30 -0.69 -6.54 -4.53
C ILE A 30 -0.54 -7.73 -3.57
N ARG A 31 -0.60 -8.97 -4.07
CA ARG A 31 -0.42 -10.18 -3.27
C ARG A 31 0.97 -10.23 -2.63
N THR A 32 2.03 -9.98 -3.39
CA THR A 32 3.40 -9.96 -2.85
C THR A 32 3.56 -8.92 -1.75
N LEU A 33 3.06 -7.70 -1.95
CA LEU A 33 3.14 -6.63 -0.97
C LEU A 33 2.30 -6.92 0.28
N THR A 34 1.12 -7.51 0.10
CA THR A 34 0.25 -7.93 1.21
C THR A 34 0.92 -9.00 2.04
N ASN A 35 1.46 -10.05 1.40
CA ASN A 35 2.17 -11.14 2.08
C ASN A 35 3.41 -10.66 2.84
N LYS A 36 4.05 -9.58 2.39
CA LYS A 36 5.20 -8.96 3.05
C LYS A 36 4.82 -7.92 4.11
N GLY A 37 3.52 -7.68 4.34
CA GLY A 37 3.02 -6.72 5.34
C GLY A 37 3.09 -5.25 4.91
N PHE A 38 3.42 -4.96 3.65
CA PHE A 38 3.43 -3.59 3.12
C PHE A 38 2.01 -3.11 2.78
N LEU A 39 1.11 -4.02 2.42
CA LEU A 39 -0.30 -3.69 2.21
C LEU A 39 -1.17 -4.54 3.13
N GLU A 40 -2.31 -4.00 3.50
CA GLU A 40 -3.39 -4.74 4.14
C GLU A 40 -4.66 -4.63 3.31
N LYS A 41 -5.44 -5.70 3.28
CA LYS A 41 -6.77 -5.68 2.69
C LYS A 41 -7.78 -5.30 3.77
N GLY A 42 -8.44 -4.17 3.61
CA GLY A 42 -9.52 -3.71 4.49
C GLY A 42 -10.81 -4.51 4.27
N GLU A 43 -11.78 -4.30 5.16
CA GLU A 43 -13.09 -4.98 5.12
C GLU A 43 -13.88 -4.68 3.84
N SER A 44 -13.68 -3.49 3.26
CA SER A 44 -14.26 -3.05 1.99
C SER A 44 -13.69 -3.80 0.76
N GLY A 45 -12.67 -4.64 0.97
CA GLY A 45 -11.91 -5.30 -0.09
C GLY A 45 -10.87 -4.41 -0.78
N LYS A 46 -10.76 -3.14 -0.37
CA LYS A 46 -9.71 -2.21 -0.79
C LYS A 46 -8.42 -2.43 0.02
N TYR A 47 -7.34 -1.83 -0.44
CA TYR A 47 -6.01 -1.96 0.14
C TYR A 47 -5.57 -0.66 0.81
N ARG A 48 -4.84 -0.76 1.92
CA ARG A 48 -4.18 0.35 2.63
C ARG A 48 -2.72 0.02 2.92
N LEU A 49 -1.94 1.03 3.32
CA LEU A 49 -0.59 0.82 3.82
C LEU A 49 -0.62 -0.04 5.10
N GLY A 50 0.26 -1.03 5.16
CA GLY A 50 0.42 -1.88 6.34
C GLY A 50 1.23 -1.21 7.46
N PRO A 51 1.17 -1.74 8.68
CA PRO A 51 1.78 -1.14 9.87
C PRO A 51 3.31 -1.12 9.83
N ILE A 52 3.96 -1.88 8.94
CA ILE A 52 5.41 -1.86 8.74
C ILE A 52 5.93 -0.44 8.44
N PHE A 53 5.11 0.42 7.84
CA PHE A 53 5.47 1.81 7.56
C PHE A 53 5.62 2.69 8.81
N LEU A 54 5.02 2.32 9.94
CA LEU A 54 5.23 3.02 11.21
C LEU A 54 6.68 2.85 11.70
N GLN A 55 7.28 1.68 11.45
CA GLN A 55 8.69 1.40 11.80
C GLN A 55 9.66 2.22 10.93
N PHE A 56 9.33 2.41 9.65
CA PHE A 56 10.10 3.28 8.76
C PHE A 56 9.94 4.76 9.11
N GLY A 57 8.75 5.19 9.53
CA GLY A 57 8.53 6.54 10.04
C GLY A 57 9.40 6.84 11.25
N SER A 58 9.45 5.94 12.23
CA SER A 58 10.34 6.10 13.39
C SER A 58 11.82 6.12 13.02
N LEU A 59 12.23 5.41 11.96
CA LEU A 59 13.62 5.40 11.49
C LEU A 59 14.01 6.71 10.80
N ILE A 60 13.09 7.35 10.06
CA ILE A 60 13.37 8.59 9.32
C ILE A 60 13.20 9.83 10.20
N TYR A 61 12.23 9.82 11.13
CA TYR A 61 11.97 10.95 12.03
C TYR A 61 12.64 10.81 13.40
N GLY A 62 13.16 9.63 13.76
CA GLY A 62 13.83 9.38 15.04
C GLY A 62 15.28 9.85 15.14
N GLU A 63 15.86 10.39 14.07
CA GLU A 63 17.23 10.95 14.01
C GLU A 63 17.28 12.45 14.34
N GLN A 64 16.27 13.00 15.03
CA GLN A 64 16.25 14.39 15.49
C GLN A 64 15.94 14.42 16.99
N THR A 65 17.00 14.23 17.78
CA THR A 65 17.06 14.61 19.20
C THR A 65 17.28 16.11 19.30
#